data_AF-A0A3B8Q389-F1
#
_entry.id   AF-A0A3B8Q389-F1
#
_cell.length_a   1.000
_cell.length_b   1.000
_cell.length_c   1.000
_cell.angle_alpha   90.00
_cell.angle_beta   90.00
_cell.angle_gamma   90.00
#
_symmetry.space_group_name_H-M   'P 1'
#
loop_
_entity.id
_entity.type
_entity.pdbx_description
1 polymer ?
#
loop_
_entity_poly.entity_id
_entity_poly.type
_entity_poly.pdbx_seq_one_letter_code
_entity_poly.pdbx_strand_id
1 'polypeptide(L)'
;MHLQEMLALLDQSCPPERCPLCGELNGCQRPSPSLDHESCWCEGAEFPADLRDHVPRAARDRACVCRRCVEAIRPAHPLQPSGPDDFYLDASTGQMVFTAQYHQKRGYCCGNDCRHCPWLEGEPDREGS
;
A
#
# COMPACT_ATOMS: atom_id res chain seq x y z
N MET A 1 20.35 -16.13 -36.00
CA MET A 1 19.80 -15.93 -34.64
C MET A 1 18.74 -14.85 -34.76
N HIS A 2 17.48 -15.28 -34.80
CA HIS A 2 16.36 -14.44 -35.20
C HIS A 2 16.04 -13.44 -34.08
N LEU A 3 15.71 -12.20 -34.43
CA LEU A 3 15.33 -11.11 -33.51
C LEU A 3 14.23 -11.52 -32.49
N GLN A 4 13.42 -12.52 -32.85
CA GLN A 4 12.40 -13.14 -31.99
C GLN A 4 12.99 -13.90 -30.79
N GLU A 5 14.14 -14.57 -30.93
CA GLU A 5 14.80 -15.28 -29.82
C GLU A 5 15.42 -14.30 -28.80
N MET A 6 15.92 -13.16 -29.27
CA MET A 6 16.45 -12.09 -28.40
C MET A 6 15.33 -11.39 -27.61
N LEU A 7 14.15 -11.21 -28.21
CA LEU A 7 12.97 -10.69 -27.51
C LEU A 7 12.40 -11.68 -26.49
N ALA A 8 12.45 -12.98 -26.79
CA ALA A 8 12.04 -14.04 -25.85
C ALA A 8 12.97 -14.14 -24.62
N LEU A 9 14.26 -13.83 -24.77
CA LEU A 9 15.24 -13.77 -23.66
C LEU A 9 15.04 -12.58 -22.73
N LEU A 10 14.46 -11.49 -23.21
CA LEU A 10 14.11 -10.32 -22.40
C LEU A 10 12.81 -10.54 -21.61
N ASP A 11 11.96 -11.47 -22.04
CA ASP A 11 10.72 -11.83 -21.35
C ASP A 11 10.95 -12.74 -20.11
N GLN A 12 12.17 -13.25 -19.93
CA GLN A 12 12.56 -14.16 -18.85
C GLN A 12 13.01 -13.45 -17.56
N SER A 13 12.90 -12.12 -17.49
CA SER A 13 13.49 -11.31 -16.42
C SER A 13 12.70 -11.30 -15.09
N CYS A 14 11.57 -12.01 -14.98
CA CYS A 14 10.84 -12.13 -13.73
C CYS A 14 10.08 -13.47 -13.65
N PRO A 15 10.70 -14.52 -13.08
CA PRO A 15 10.04 -15.82 -12.94
C PRO A 15 8.77 -15.69 -12.08
N PRO A 16 7.65 -16.31 -12.51
CA PRO A 16 6.33 -16.13 -11.90
C PRO A 16 6.25 -16.60 -10.44
N GLU A 17 7.16 -17.47 -9.99
CA GLU A 17 7.28 -17.97 -8.62
C GLU A 17 8.10 -17.05 -7.69
N ARG A 18 8.74 -16.00 -8.23
CA ARG A 18 9.53 -15.05 -7.44
C ARG A 18 8.84 -13.71 -7.27
N CYS A 19 9.07 -13.09 -6.12
CA CYS A 19 8.60 -11.76 -5.80
C CYS A 19 9.41 -10.74 -6.60
N PRO A 20 8.77 -9.86 -7.38
CA PRO A 20 9.48 -8.86 -8.18
C PRO A 20 10.13 -7.75 -7.35
N LEU A 21 9.84 -7.68 -6.05
CA LEU A 21 10.38 -6.65 -5.14
C LEU A 21 11.63 -7.12 -4.39
N CYS A 22 11.72 -8.41 -4.04
CA CYS A 22 12.84 -8.92 -3.25
C CYS A 22 13.52 -10.18 -3.82
N GLY A 23 13.03 -10.75 -4.92
CA GLY A 23 13.61 -11.94 -5.57
C GLY A 23 13.34 -13.28 -4.87
N GLU A 24 12.83 -13.27 -3.64
CA GLU A 24 12.43 -14.46 -2.89
C GLU A 24 11.15 -15.11 -3.44
N LEU A 25 10.85 -16.34 -3.03
CA LEU A 25 9.61 -17.01 -3.41
C LEU A 25 8.38 -16.17 -3.02
N ASN A 26 7.42 -16.02 -3.93
CA ASN A 26 6.19 -15.26 -3.67
C ASN A 26 5.09 -16.07 -2.97
N GLY A 27 5.27 -17.39 -2.86
CA GLY A 27 4.29 -18.30 -2.25
C GLY A 27 2.97 -18.38 -3.02
N CYS A 28 2.95 -17.93 -4.28
CA CYS A 28 1.78 -18.02 -5.14
C CYS A 28 1.60 -19.46 -5.62
N GLN A 29 0.46 -20.05 -5.28
CA GLN A 29 0.05 -21.37 -5.73
C GLN A 29 -0.96 -21.25 -6.87
N ARG A 30 -0.63 -20.46 -7.92
CA ARG A 30 -1.51 -20.41 -9.12
C ARG A 30 -1.80 -21.86 -9.58
N PRO A 31 -3.02 -22.15 -10.08
CA PRO A 31 -3.43 -23.51 -10.40
C PRO A 31 -2.47 -24.13 -11.40
N SER A 32 -1.73 -25.16 -10.97
CA SER A 32 -1.50 -26.28 -11.87
C SER A 32 -2.85 -26.97 -12.05
N PRO A 33 -3.25 -27.40 -13.26
CA PRO A 33 -4.50 -28.15 -13.47
C PRO A 33 -4.57 -29.49 -12.69
N SER A 34 -3.50 -29.83 -11.96
CA SER A 34 -3.34 -31.05 -11.17
C SER A 34 -3.28 -30.84 -9.65
N LEU A 35 -3.48 -29.62 -9.15
CA LEU A 35 -3.54 -29.35 -7.71
C LEU A 35 -4.84 -28.64 -7.35
N ASP A 36 -5.61 -29.30 -6.49
CA ASP A 36 -6.69 -28.74 -5.70
C ASP A 36 -6.19 -27.50 -4.94
N HIS A 37 -6.89 -26.38 -5.12
CA HIS A 37 -6.58 -25.10 -4.48
C HIS A 37 -6.81 -25.21 -2.97
N GLU A 38 -5.78 -25.62 -2.23
CA GLU A 38 -5.68 -25.21 -0.84
C GLU A 38 -5.30 -23.72 -0.84
N SER A 39 -6.17 -22.90 -0.27
CA SER A 39 -6.20 -21.43 -0.41
C SER A 39 -4.82 -20.76 -0.39
N CYS A 40 -4.53 -19.94 -1.42
CA CYS A 40 -3.30 -19.16 -1.44
C CYS A 40 -3.31 -18.16 -0.28
N TRP A 41 -2.14 -17.86 0.31
CA TRP A 41 -2.04 -16.91 1.43
C TRP A 41 -2.67 -15.53 1.11
N CYS A 42 -2.72 -15.16 -0.18
CA CYS A 42 -3.27 -13.89 -0.64
C CYS A 42 -4.79 -13.82 -0.66
N GLU A 43 -5.51 -14.95 -0.58
CA GLU A 43 -6.97 -15.00 -0.78
C GLU A 43 -7.74 -14.13 0.23
N GLY A 44 -7.25 -14.03 1.47
CA GLY A 44 -7.81 -13.17 2.52
C GLY A 44 -6.96 -11.94 2.86
N ALA A 45 -5.97 -11.59 2.03
CA ALA A 45 -5.03 -10.53 2.36
C ALA A 45 -5.52 -9.15 1.86
N GLU A 46 -5.39 -8.11 2.70
CA GLU A 46 -5.56 -6.72 2.30
C GLU A 46 -4.29 -6.17 1.66
N PHE A 47 -4.38 -5.56 0.49
CA PHE A 47 -3.23 -5.02 -0.24
C PHE A 47 -3.22 -3.48 -0.17
N PRO A 48 -2.06 -2.84 0.08
CA PRO A 48 -1.92 -1.38 0.00
C PRO A 48 -2.33 -0.86 -1.38
N ALA A 49 -3.04 0.27 -1.43
CA ALA A 49 -3.51 0.86 -2.68
C ALA A 49 -2.34 1.28 -3.60
N ASP A 50 -1.21 1.67 -3.02
CA ASP A 50 0.04 2.09 -3.65
C ASP A 50 0.97 0.92 -3.99
N LEU A 51 0.64 -0.33 -3.62
CA LEU A 51 1.52 -1.48 -3.82
C LEU A 51 2.00 -1.63 -5.27
N ARG A 52 1.11 -1.38 -6.24
CA ARG A 52 1.42 -1.56 -7.67
C ARG A 52 2.48 -0.58 -8.17
N ASP A 53 2.62 0.58 -7.52
CA ASP A 53 3.59 1.61 -7.89
C ASP A 53 5.02 1.18 -7.55
N HIS A 54 5.18 0.30 -6.56
CA HIS A 54 6.47 -0.31 -6.22
C HIS A 54 6.85 -1.46 -7.16
N VAL A 55 5.91 -2.05 -7.89
CA VAL A 55 6.17 -3.20 -8.76
C VAL A 55 6.71 -2.74 -10.12
N PRO A 56 7.91 -3.21 -10.55
CA PRO A 56 8.47 -2.91 -11.85
C PRO A 56 7.46 -3.17 -12.97
N ARG A 57 7.33 -2.23 -13.93
CA ARG A 57 6.34 -2.32 -15.01
C ARG A 57 6.39 -3.65 -15.76
N ALA A 58 7.60 -4.18 -15.99
CA ALA A 58 7.82 -5.46 -16.68
C ALA A 58 7.31 -6.69 -15.90
N ALA A 59 7.10 -6.58 -14.59
CA ALA A 59 6.65 -7.67 -13.72
C ALA A 59 5.17 -7.60 -13.33
N ARG A 60 4.49 -6.48 -13.64
CA ARG A 60 3.06 -6.32 -13.35
C ARG A 60 2.26 -7.39 -14.08
N ASP A 61 1.27 -7.96 -13.39
CA ASP A 61 0.37 -9.02 -13.87
C ASP A 61 1.06 -10.37 -14.22
N ARG A 62 2.39 -10.45 -14.07
CA ARG A 62 3.20 -11.63 -14.40
C ARG A 62 3.66 -12.42 -13.17
N ALA A 63 3.98 -11.73 -12.08
CA ALA A 63 4.42 -12.34 -10.83
C ALA A 63 3.69 -11.72 -9.62
N CYS A 64 3.44 -12.53 -8.59
CA CYS A 64 2.86 -12.05 -7.33
C CYS A 64 3.94 -11.44 -6.44
N VAL A 65 3.56 -10.46 -5.62
CA VAL A 65 4.39 -9.91 -4.53
C VAL A 65 4.26 -10.81 -3.31
N CYS A 66 5.36 -11.15 -2.62
CA CYS A 66 5.33 -11.99 -1.42
C CYS A 66 4.71 -11.27 -0.22
N ARG A 67 4.13 -12.03 0.72
CA ARG A 67 3.52 -11.52 1.96
C ARG A 67 4.39 -10.50 2.70
N ARG A 68 5.68 -10.83 2.87
CA ARG A 68 6.65 -9.96 3.55
C ARG A 68 6.75 -8.58 2.89
N CYS A 69 6.80 -8.52 1.57
CA CYS A 69 6.92 -7.25 0.86
C CYS A 69 5.61 -6.47 0.86
N VAL A 70 4.46 -7.15 0.81
CA VAL A 70 3.15 -6.49 1.00
C VAL A 70 3.07 -5.87 2.40
N GLU A 71 3.43 -6.63 3.43
CA GLU A 71 3.42 -6.15 4.83
C GLU A 71 4.43 -5.02 5.06
N ALA A 72 5.58 -5.03 4.38
CA ALA A 72 6.58 -3.97 4.47
C ALA A 72 6.16 -2.66 3.79
N ILE A 73 5.29 -2.73 2.77
CA ILE A 73 4.77 -1.56 2.05
C ILE A 73 3.49 -1.04 2.69
N ARG A 74 2.79 -1.85 3.48
CA ARG A 74 1.60 -1.40 4.20
C ARG A 74 1.94 -0.12 4.97
N PRO A 75 1.31 1.02 4.65
CA PRO A 75 1.35 2.13 5.57
C PRO A 75 0.81 1.62 6.89
N ALA A 76 1.26 2.21 8.00
CA ALA A 76 0.61 1.98 9.28
C ALA A 76 -0.91 2.11 9.04
N HIS A 77 -1.65 1.07 9.41
CA HIS A 77 -3.12 0.98 9.31
C HIS A 77 -3.77 2.34 9.66
N PRO A 78 -4.95 2.73 9.11
CA PRO A 78 -5.60 4.00 9.42
C PRO A 78 -5.40 4.36 10.87
N LEU A 79 -4.69 5.47 11.10
CA LEU A 79 -4.14 5.81 12.41
C LEU A 79 -5.28 5.78 13.42
N GLN A 80 -5.30 4.72 14.24
CA GLN A 80 -6.32 4.56 15.25
C GLN A 80 -5.96 5.48 16.42
N PRO A 81 -6.88 6.34 16.86
CA PRO A 81 -6.65 7.15 18.05
C PRO A 81 -6.50 6.19 19.23
N SER A 82 -5.29 6.13 19.79
CA SER A 82 -4.87 5.07 20.71
C SER A 82 -4.74 5.57 22.15
N GLY A 83 -4.85 6.87 22.37
CA GLY A 83 -4.70 7.48 23.69
C GLY A 83 -5.28 8.89 23.81
N PRO A 84 -5.26 9.46 25.04
CA PRO A 84 -5.80 10.79 25.33
C PRO A 84 -5.07 11.92 24.59
N ASP A 85 -3.84 11.67 24.12
CA ASP A 85 -3.08 12.63 23.32
C ASP A 85 -3.55 12.68 21.85
N ASP A 86 -4.39 11.74 21.39
CA ASP A 86 -4.86 11.69 20.00
C ASP A 86 -6.23 12.34 19.82
N PHE A 87 -7.10 12.33 20.85
CA PHE A 87 -8.42 12.95 20.79
C PHE A 87 -8.98 13.30 22.17
N TYR A 88 -9.99 14.17 22.17
CA TYR A 88 -10.86 14.41 23.33
C TYR A 88 -12.32 14.50 22.89
N LEU A 89 -13.24 14.38 23.87
CA LEU A 89 -14.66 14.62 23.66
C LEU A 89 -14.97 16.07 24.03
N ASP A 90 -15.49 16.84 23.07
CA ASP A 90 -15.91 18.22 23.30
C ASP A 90 -17.21 18.21 24.13
N ALA A 91 -17.14 18.66 25.37
CA ALA A 91 -18.28 18.63 26.29
C ALA A 91 -19.45 19.53 25.83
N SER A 92 -19.21 20.52 24.97
CA SER A 92 -20.25 21.43 24.48
C SER A 92 -21.02 20.86 23.29
N THR A 93 -20.36 20.08 22.43
CA THR A 93 -20.96 19.52 21.21
C THR A 93 -21.16 18.01 21.24
N GLY A 94 -20.53 17.31 22.20
CA GLY A 94 -20.48 15.85 22.27
C GLY A 94 -19.61 15.20 21.19
N GLN A 95 -18.89 15.98 20.39
CA GLN A 95 -18.12 15.47 19.26
C GLN A 95 -16.73 14.99 19.68
N MET A 96 -16.23 13.96 19.00
CA MET A 96 -14.83 13.56 19.07
C MET A 96 -13.98 14.56 18.27
N VAL A 97 -13.01 15.17 18.95
CA VAL A 97 -12.09 16.14 18.35
C VAL A 97 -10.68 15.59 18.40
N PHE A 98 -10.07 15.38 17.23
CA PHE A 98 -8.67 14.96 17.12
C PHE A 98 -7.71 16.09 17.47
N THR A 99 -6.61 15.76 18.13
CA THR A 99 -5.58 16.73 18.53
C THR A 99 -4.62 17.04 17.38
N ALA A 100 -3.80 18.08 17.55
CA ALA A 100 -2.72 18.38 16.63
C ALA A 100 -1.69 17.24 16.55
N GLN A 101 -1.46 16.51 17.64
CA GLN A 101 -0.52 15.39 17.65
C GLN A 101 -1.03 14.22 16.82
N TYR A 102 -2.32 13.90 16.90
CA TYR A 102 -2.94 12.92 16.01
C TYR A 102 -2.75 13.30 14.54
N HIS A 103 -2.96 14.57 14.21
CA HIS A 103 -2.77 15.07 12.86
C HIS A 103 -1.30 15.00 12.42
N GLN A 104 -0.33 15.32 13.27
CA GLN A 104 1.10 15.14 12.96
C GLN A 104 1.45 13.66 12.72
N LYS A 105 0.95 12.74 13.56
CA LYS A 105 1.13 11.29 13.36
C LYS A 105 0.54 10.85 12.01
N ARG A 106 -0.61 11.40 11.60
CA ARG A 106 -1.25 11.13 10.29
C ARG A 106 -0.37 11.58 9.12
N GLY A 107 0.45 12.61 9.31
CA GLY A 107 1.48 13.02 8.36
C GLY A 107 1.02 13.80 7.13
N TYR A 108 -0.29 14.04 6.95
CA TYR A 108 -0.81 14.87 5.86
C TYR A 108 -2.10 15.64 6.23
N CYS A 109 -2.35 16.74 5.49
CA CYS A 109 -3.61 17.50 5.51
C CYS A 109 -4.65 16.83 4.62
N CYS A 110 -5.82 16.51 5.17
CA CYS A 110 -6.91 15.87 4.42
C CYS A 110 -7.89 16.87 3.79
N GLY A 111 -7.71 18.18 3.99
CA GLY A 111 -8.59 19.22 3.41
C GLY A 111 -9.91 19.47 4.15
N ASN A 112 -10.16 18.81 5.28
CA ASN A 112 -11.43 18.91 6.03
C ASN A 112 -11.48 20.05 7.07
N ASP A 113 -10.57 21.03 6.98
CA ASP A 113 -10.52 22.21 7.86
C ASP A 113 -10.63 21.87 9.37
N CYS A 114 -9.83 20.88 9.82
CA CYS A 114 -9.94 20.35 11.18
C CYS A 114 -9.43 21.37 12.22
N ARG A 115 -10.14 21.48 13.36
CA ARG A 115 -9.85 22.43 14.46
C ARG A 115 -8.38 22.49 14.90
N HIS A 116 -7.67 21.36 14.89
CA HIS A 116 -6.28 21.25 15.33
C HIS A 116 -5.31 20.92 14.20
N CYS A 117 -5.71 21.18 12.94
CA CYS A 117 -4.87 20.86 11.79
C CYS A 117 -3.58 21.71 11.81
N PRO A 118 -2.39 21.10 11.88
CA PRO A 118 -1.13 21.83 11.94
C PRO A 118 -0.76 22.52 10.61
N TRP A 119 -1.51 22.27 9.53
CA TRP A 119 -1.26 22.78 8.18
C TRP A 119 -2.17 23.96 7.79
N LEU A 120 -2.95 24.52 8.70
CA LEU A 120 -3.89 25.62 8.39
C LEU A 120 -3.25 27.02 8.40
N GLU A 121 -2.01 27.18 8.88
CA GLU A 121 -1.30 28.47 8.84
C GLU A 121 -0.16 28.45 7.80
N GLY A 122 -0.43 29.01 6.61
CA GLY A 122 0.59 29.43 5.63
C GLY A 122 0.46 28.90 4.19
N GLU A 123 -0.53 29.41 3.43
CA GLU A 123 -0.61 29.63 1.96
C GLU A 123 -0.22 28.51 0.93
N PRO A 124 -0.81 28.52 -0.30
CA PRO A 124 -1.32 27.31 -0.93
C PRO A 124 -0.69 26.97 -2.28
N ASP A 125 -0.13 25.77 -2.42
CA ASP A 125 0.11 25.18 -3.75
C ASP A 125 -1.17 24.49 -4.25
N ARG A 126 -2.15 25.30 -4.65
CA ARG A 126 -3.24 24.87 -5.55
C ARG A 126 -2.94 25.41 -6.94
N GLU A 127 -2.20 24.63 -7.73
CA GLU A 127 -2.15 24.81 -9.18
C GLU A 127 -2.98 23.69 -9.82
N GLY A 128 -4.06 24.08 -10.52
CA GLY A 128 -4.93 23.17 -11.25
C GLY A 128 -6.39 23.61 -11.27
N SER A 129 -6.65 24.71 -12.00
CA SER A 129 -7.98 24.98 -12.59
C SER A 129 -8.17 24.17 -13.86
#